data_AF-A0A7R9F821-F1
#
_entry.id   AF-A0A7R9F821-F1
#
_cell.length_a   1.000
_cell.length_b   1.000
_cell.length_c   1.000
_cell.angle_alpha   90.00
_cell.angle_beta   90.00
_cell.angle_gamma   90.00
#
_symmetry.space_group_name_H-M   'P 1'
#
loop_
_entity.id
_entity.type
_entity.pdbx_description
1 polymer ?
#
loop_
_entity_poly.entity_id
_entity_poly.type
_entity_poly.pdbx_seq_one_letter_code
_entity_poly.pdbx_strand_id
1 'polypeptide(L)'
;MNIESELELNCGPTRVEAREQDHVTCPLAPHTVGSEFNSAGDTVYYSSIPSCDQTTPIDTDKYPSKLGITIELCAGIVDKEIPLEEIASIEVLEECGYDVPASKLETITTFRQVLIGTG
;
A
#
# COMPACT_ATOMS: atom_id res chain seq x y z
N MET A 1 22.50 -16.24 -30.89
CA MET A 1 23.11 -16.63 -29.61
C MET A 1 21.99 -16.60 -28.60
N ASN A 2 21.53 -17.78 -28.21
CA ASN A 2 20.51 -17.95 -27.20
C ASN A 2 21.19 -17.75 -25.84
N ILE A 3 20.66 -16.85 -25.03
CA ILE A 3 20.92 -16.86 -23.59
C ILE A 3 19.54 -17.07 -22.98
N GLU A 4 19.19 -18.34 -22.80
CA GLU A 4 18.19 -18.71 -21.82
C GLU A 4 18.87 -18.55 -20.46
N SER A 5 18.51 -17.50 -19.73
CA SER A 5 18.72 -17.47 -18.30
C SER A 5 17.38 -17.84 -17.66
N GLU A 6 17.20 -19.12 -17.40
CA GLU A 6 16.26 -19.60 -16.39
C GLU A 6 16.70 -19.01 -15.06
N LEU A 7 16.13 -17.86 -14.71
CA LEU A 7 16.10 -17.41 -13.33
C LEU A 7 14.88 -18.10 -12.72
N GLU A 8 15.05 -19.36 -12.31
CA GLU A 8 14.15 -19.97 -11.34
C GLU A 8 14.25 -19.17 -10.04
N LEU A 9 13.49 -18.08 -9.95
CA LEU A 9 13.11 -17.53 -8.66
C LEU A 9 12.22 -18.57 -8.01
N ASN A 10 12.84 -19.37 -7.14
CA ASN A 10 12.15 -20.22 -6.19
C ASN A 10 11.32 -19.32 -5.28
N CYS A 11 10.13 -18.94 -5.76
CA CYS A 11 9.15 -18.18 -5.04
C CYS A 11 8.60 -19.12 -3.95
N GLY A 12 9.26 -19.08 -2.79
CA GLY A 12 8.66 -19.55 -1.54
C GLY A 12 7.30 -18.86 -1.33
N PRO A 13 6.47 -19.34 -0.40
CA PRO A 13 5.10 -18.84 -0.22
C PRO A 13 5.09 -17.31 -0.20
N THR A 14 4.48 -16.71 -1.23
CA THR A 14 4.35 -15.26 -1.32
C THR A 14 3.38 -14.85 -0.22
N ARG A 15 3.89 -14.13 0.76
CA ARG A 15 3.12 -13.65 1.90
C ARG A 15 2.43 -12.35 1.51
N VAL A 16 1.11 -12.37 1.55
CA VAL A 16 0.23 -11.30 1.06
C VAL A 16 -0.81 -11.01 2.15
N GLU A 17 -1.04 -9.74 2.47
CA GLU A 17 -2.00 -9.35 3.51
C GLU A 17 -3.17 -8.54 2.91
N ALA A 18 -4.29 -9.18 2.58
CA ALA A 18 -5.51 -8.43 2.20
C ALA A 18 -6.08 -7.63 3.39
N ARG A 19 -6.53 -6.40 3.17
CA ARG A 19 -7.07 -5.45 4.17
C ARG A 19 -8.40 -4.84 3.72
N GLU A 20 -8.85 -3.77 4.38
CA GLU A 20 -9.99 -2.94 3.97
C GLU A 20 -9.46 -1.49 3.79
N GLN A 21 -9.24 -0.97 2.56
CA GLN A 21 -8.89 0.43 2.24
C GLN A 21 -9.63 1.03 1.01
N ASP A 22 -10.46 2.07 1.21
CA ASP A 22 -11.26 2.70 0.16
C ASP A 22 -10.44 3.05 -1.11
N HIS A 23 -10.96 2.60 -2.27
CA HIS A 23 -10.43 2.69 -3.64
C HIS A 23 -9.50 3.90 -3.92
N VAL A 24 -8.18 3.67 -4.09
CA VAL A 24 -7.21 4.75 -4.41
C VAL A 24 -6.95 4.85 -5.91
N THR A 25 -7.32 6.00 -6.47
CA THR A 25 -6.90 6.41 -7.81
C THR A 25 -5.49 7.00 -7.76
N CYS A 26 -4.58 6.42 -8.53
CA CYS A 26 -3.30 7.06 -8.85
C CYS A 26 -3.54 8.19 -9.86
N PRO A 27 -3.14 9.43 -9.53
CA PRO A 27 -2.22 10.10 -10.43
C PRO A 27 -1.15 10.88 -9.66
N LEU A 28 0.09 10.60 -10.02
CA LEU A 28 1.22 11.51 -9.87
C LEU A 28 0.84 12.89 -10.45
N ALA A 29 0.65 13.89 -9.58
CA ALA A 29 0.72 15.29 -9.97
C ALA A 29 1.47 16.08 -8.88
N PRO A 30 2.52 16.84 -9.23
CA PRO A 30 3.15 17.77 -8.32
C PRO A 30 2.18 18.92 -8.05
N HIS A 31 2.36 19.59 -6.93
CA HIS A 31 1.56 20.72 -6.45
C HIS A 31 0.28 20.29 -5.72
N THR A 32 0.38 20.30 -4.39
CA THR A 32 -0.71 20.25 -3.40
C THR A 32 -1.18 18.85 -2.99
N VAL A 33 -0.72 18.37 -1.82
CA VAL A 33 -1.40 17.30 -1.08
C VAL A 33 -2.54 17.96 -0.30
N GLY A 34 -3.77 17.80 -0.78
CA GLY A 34 -4.98 18.13 -0.02
C GLY A 34 -5.16 17.14 1.14
N SER A 35 -5.87 17.55 2.19
CA SER A 35 -5.99 16.88 3.49
C SER A 35 -6.80 15.57 3.50
N GLU A 36 -6.78 14.78 2.43
CA GLU A 36 -7.36 13.44 2.42
C GLU A 36 -6.23 12.43 2.67
N PHE A 37 -6.08 12.02 3.93
CA PHE A 37 -5.13 10.99 4.34
C PHE A 37 -5.66 9.62 3.91
N ASN A 38 -5.39 9.25 2.66
CA ASN A 38 -5.91 8.03 2.07
C ASN A 38 -4.90 6.87 2.16
N SER A 39 -3.65 7.15 2.55
CA SER A 39 -2.61 6.15 2.71
C SER A 39 -1.81 6.34 4.02
N ALA A 40 -1.17 5.26 4.50
CA ALA A 40 -0.27 5.33 5.65
C ALA A 40 0.95 6.24 5.37
N GLY A 41 1.41 6.31 4.12
CA GLY A 41 2.46 7.25 3.68
C GLY A 41 2.08 8.71 3.93
N ASP A 42 0.84 9.11 3.71
CA ASP A 42 0.37 10.48 3.97
C ASP A 42 0.44 10.83 5.45
N THR A 43 0.04 9.89 6.31
CA THR A 43 0.08 10.07 7.78
C THR A 43 1.51 10.22 8.27
N VAL A 44 2.43 9.39 7.77
CA VAL A 44 3.86 9.47 8.10
C VAL A 44 4.46 10.78 7.61
N TYR A 45 4.14 11.17 6.37
CA TYR A 45 4.58 12.43 5.79
C TYR A 45 4.17 13.62 6.66
N TYR A 46 2.89 13.74 6.98
CA TYR A 46 2.38 14.85 7.78
C TYR A 46 2.93 14.86 9.21
N SER A 47 3.06 13.68 9.83
CA SER A 47 3.65 13.54 11.17
C SER A 47 5.14 13.90 11.20
N SER A 48 5.83 13.83 10.07
CA SER A 48 7.24 14.24 9.95
C SER A 48 7.44 15.76 9.92
N ILE A 49 6.36 16.52 9.69
CA ILE A 49 6.39 17.99 9.61
C ILE A 49 6.17 18.57 11.01
N PRO A 50 7.01 19.51 11.48
CA PRO A 50 6.79 20.23 12.74
C PRO A 50 5.39 20.85 12.79
N SER A 51 4.71 20.76 13.93
CA SER A 51 3.33 21.25 14.07
C SER A 51 3.14 22.74 13.75
N CYS A 52 4.17 23.57 13.90
CA CYS A 52 4.13 24.97 13.51
C CYS A 52 4.11 25.21 11.99
N ASP A 53 4.49 24.20 11.22
CA ASP A 53 4.64 24.25 9.76
C ASP A 53 3.64 23.32 9.05
N GLN A 54 2.71 22.69 9.80
CA GLN A 54 1.61 21.90 9.26
C GLN A 54 0.50 22.81 8.72
N THR A 55 0.81 23.50 7.62
CA THR A 55 -0.12 24.39 6.92
C THR A 55 -0.83 23.66 5.79
N THR A 56 -2.00 24.16 5.38
CA THR A 56 -2.66 23.75 4.14
C THR A 56 -2.64 24.93 3.15
N PRO A 57 -1.89 24.84 2.03
CA PRO A 57 -1.07 23.71 1.58
C PRO A 57 0.28 23.60 2.32
N ILE A 58 0.87 22.40 2.29
CA ILE A 58 2.22 22.12 2.81
C ILE A 58 3.26 22.59 1.78
N ASP A 59 4.34 23.22 2.27
CA ASP A 59 5.50 23.57 1.45
C ASP A 59 6.34 22.32 1.12
N THR A 60 6.18 21.81 -0.10
CA THR A 60 6.89 20.62 -0.61
C THR A 60 8.33 20.88 -1.04
N ASP A 61 8.73 22.15 -1.21
CA ASP A 61 10.14 22.50 -1.46
C ASP A 61 10.94 22.40 -0.16
N LYS A 62 10.31 22.78 0.96
CA LYS A 62 10.87 22.64 2.31
C LYS A 62 10.78 21.22 2.84
N TYR A 63 9.66 20.53 2.60
CA TYR A 63 9.41 19.16 3.05
C TYR A 63 9.29 18.23 1.83
N PRO A 64 10.36 17.52 1.44
CA PRO A 64 10.31 16.66 0.27
C PRO A 64 9.43 15.43 0.51
N SER A 65 8.69 15.00 -0.51
CA SER A 65 7.77 13.84 -0.45
C SER A 65 8.39 12.54 0.04
N LYS A 66 9.72 12.38 -0.09
CA LYS A 66 10.46 11.23 0.44
C LYS A 66 10.27 10.99 1.94
N LEU A 67 9.87 12.02 2.70
CA LEU A 67 9.57 11.90 4.12
C LEU A 67 8.36 11.02 4.42
N GLY A 68 7.47 10.81 3.42
CA GLY A 68 6.31 9.94 3.51
C GLY A 68 6.53 8.53 2.97
N ILE A 69 7.74 8.19 2.53
CA ILE A 69 7.99 6.86 1.96
C ILE A 69 8.07 5.83 3.09
N THR A 70 7.17 4.85 3.02
CA THR A 70 7.08 3.71 3.93
C THR A 70 7.33 2.41 3.16
N ILE A 71 7.75 1.37 3.88
CA ILE A 71 7.76 -0.01 3.37
C ILE A 71 6.61 -0.74 4.03
N GLU A 72 5.65 -1.15 3.22
CA GLU A 72 4.40 -1.75 3.68
C GLU A 72 4.21 -3.13 3.05
N LEU A 73 3.30 -3.91 3.66
CA LEU A 73 2.86 -5.17 3.08
C LEU A 73 1.79 -4.87 2.05
N CYS A 74 1.83 -5.57 0.91
CA CYS A 74 0.81 -5.50 -0.13
C CYS A 74 -0.56 -5.79 0.47
N ALA A 75 -1.49 -4.86 0.27
CA ALA A 75 -2.77 -4.83 0.95
C ALA A 75 -3.78 -3.89 0.27
N GLY A 76 -4.86 -4.45 -0.27
CA GLY A 76 -6.03 -3.67 -0.72
C GLY A 76 -7.29 -4.02 0.06
N ILE A 77 -8.43 -3.43 -0.29
CA ILE A 77 -9.71 -3.55 0.44
C ILE A 77 -10.44 -4.86 0.18
N VAL A 78 -11.30 -5.29 1.11
CA VAL A 78 -12.28 -6.35 0.86
C VAL A 78 -13.61 -5.69 0.50
N ASP A 79 -13.76 -5.28 -0.76
CA ASP A 79 -14.97 -4.63 -1.31
C ASP A 79 -15.79 -5.55 -2.23
N LYS A 80 -15.32 -6.77 -2.46
CA LYS A 80 -15.92 -7.77 -3.36
C LYS A 80 -16.41 -8.98 -2.57
N GLU A 81 -17.54 -9.53 -2.99
CA GLU A 81 -18.08 -10.79 -2.44
C GLU A 81 -17.40 -12.02 -3.07
N ILE A 82 -16.07 -12.12 -2.93
CA ILE A 82 -15.26 -13.27 -3.39
C ILE A 82 -14.35 -13.76 -2.24
N PRO A 83 -13.73 -14.96 -2.33
CA PRO A 83 -12.85 -15.46 -1.28
C PRO A 83 -11.67 -14.51 -1.01
N LEU A 84 -11.23 -14.43 0.24
CA LEU A 84 -10.14 -13.52 0.67
C LEU A 84 -8.83 -13.81 -0.08
N GLU A 85 -8.59 -15.07 -0.42
CA GLU A 85 -7.42 -15.51 -1.18
C GLU A 85 -7.47 -15.01 -2.63
N GLU A 86 -8.65 -14.91 -3.22
CA GLU A 86 -8.82 -14.33 -4.56
C GLU A 86 -8.61 -12.82 -4.54
N ILE A 87 -9.11 -12.13 -3.51
CA ILE A 87 -8.84 -10.70 -3.30
C ILE A 87 -7.34 -10.47 -3.13
N ALA A 88 -6.70 -11.21 -2.22
CA ALA A 88 -5.26 -11.11 -1.98
C ALA A 88 -4.44 -11.36 -3.26
N SER A 89 -4.80 -12.35 -4.08
CA SER A 89 -4.17 -12.59 -5.38
C SER A 89 -4.29 -11.39 -6.33
N ILE A 90 -5.47 -10.77 -6.41
CA ILE A 90 -5.71 -9.59 -7.25
C ILE A 90 -4.84 -8.41 -6.81
N GLU A 91 -4.79 -8.13 -5.50
CA GLU A 91 -4.00 -7.00 -4.96
C GLU A 91 -2.50 -7.19 -5.21
N VAL A 92 -1.99 -8.43 -5.15
CA VAL A 92 -0.58 -8.73 -5.42
C VAL A 92 -0.22 -8.46 -6.86
N LEU A 93 -1.13 -8.78 -7.77
CA LEU A 93 -0.95 -8.48 -9.17
C LEU A 93 -0.96 -6.97 -9.42
N GLU A 94 -1.88 -6.24 -8.77
CA GLU A 94 -2.04 -4.79 -8.92
C GLU A 94 -0.86 -3.99 -8.34
N GLU A 95 -0.48 -4.27 -7.09
CA GLU A 95 0.51 -3.48 -6.36
C GLU A 95 1.94 -3.96 -6.58
N CYS A 96 2.14 -5.28 -6.71
CA CYS A 96 3.46 -5.88 -6.77
C CYS A 96 3.80 -6.49 -8.14
N GLY A 97 2.83 -6.64 -9.04
CA GLY A 97 3.04 -7.21 -10.37
C GLY A 97 3.30 -8.72 -10.39
N TYR A 98 2.97 -9.45 -9.32
CA TYR A 98 3.12 -10.91 -9.27
C TYR A 98 1.78 -11.61 -9.48
N ASP A 99 1.74 -12.57 -10.40
CA ASP A 99 0.58 -13.45 -10.60
C ASP A 99 0.71 -14.68 -9.69
N VAL A 100 0.03 -14.64 -8.54
CA VAL A 100 0.07 -15.70 -7.52
C VAL A 100 -1.27 -16.41 -7.46
N PRO A 101 -1.36 -17.71 -7.80
CA PRO A 101 -2.61 -18.45 -7.68
C PRO A 101 -3.15 -18.42 -6.24
N ALA A 102 -4.45 -18.14 -6.07
CA ALA A 102 -5.09 -18.09 -4.75
C ALA A 102 -4.90 -19.39 -3.94
N SER A 103 -4.80 -20.54 -4.62
CA SER A 103 -4.53 -21.84 -4.00
C SER A 103 -3.14 -21.98 -3.34
N LYS A 104 -2.23 -21.04 -3.60
CA LYS A 104 -0.90 -20.97 -2.96
C LYS A 104 -0.85 -19.99 -1.79
N LEU A 105 -1.91 -19.22 -1.56
CA LEU A 105 -1.99 -18.29 -0.44
C LEU A 105 -2.49 -19.03 0.81
N GLU A 106 -1.89 -18.69 1.95
CA GLU A 106 -2.27 -19.23 3.26
C GLU A 106 -2.48 -18.11 4.27
N THR A 107 -3.52 -18.24 5.09
CA THR A 107 -3.74 -17.28 6.19
C THR A 107 -2.69 -17.48 7.27
N ILE A 108 -1.86 -16.48 7.50
CA ILE A 108 -0.83 -16.52 8.56
C ILE A 108 -1.41 -16.08 9.91
N THR A 109 -2.16 -14.98 9.92
CA THR A 109 -2.74 -14.43 11.14
C THR A 109 -3.92 -13.53 10.80
N THR A 110 -4.77 -13.26 11.81
CA THR A 110 -5.87 -12.31 11.71
C THR A 110 -5.83 -11.42 12.92
N PHE A 111 -5.78 -10.11 12.69
CA PHE A 111 -5.82 -9.11 13.74
C PHE A 111 -6.82 -8.03 13.37
N ARG A 112 -7.34 -7.34 14.39
CA ARG A 112 -8.21 -6.19 14.19
C ARG A 112 -7.38 -4.93 14.28
N GLN A 113 -7.39 -4.14 13.21
CA GLN A 113 -6.88 -2.77 13.28
C GLN A 113 -7.93 -1.90 13.99
N VAL A 114 -7.52 -1.22 15.06
CA VAL A 114 -8.38 -0.28 15.78
C VAL A 114 -7.95 1.12 15.38
N LEU A 115 -8.78 1.80 14.57
CA LEU A 115 -8.65 3.23 14.35
C LEU A 115 -9.39 3.95 15.48
N ILE A 116 -8.65 4.64 16.35
CA ILE A 116 -9.25 5.54 17.34
C ILE A 116 -9.50 6.88 16.63
N GLY A 117 -10.70 7.05 16.10
CA GLY A 117 -11.16 8.36 15.66
C GLY A 117 -11.47 9.21 16.88
N THR A 118 -10.64 10.22 17.18
CA THR A 118 -11.06 11.32 18.05
C THR A 118 -12.00 12.20 17.23
N GLY A 119 -13.30 12.03 17.45
CA GLY A 119 -14.33 12.94 16.94
C GLY A 119 -14.28 14.31 17.61
#